data_AF-A0A151SYP0-F1
#
_entry.id   AF-A0A151SYP0-F1
#
_cell.length_a   1.000
_cell.length_b   1.000
_cell.length_c   1.000
_cell.angle_alpha   90.00
_cell.angle_beta   90.00
_cell.angle_gamma   90.00
#
_symmetry.space_group_name_H-M   'P 1'
#
loop_
_entity.id
_entity.type
_entity.pdbx_description
1 polymer ?
#
loop_
_entity_poly.entity_id
_entity_poly.type
_entity_poly.pdbx_seq_one_letter_code
_entity_poly.pdbx_strand_id
1 'polypeptide(L)'
;MASEKSVLALIRAARPTFRNQNDKIAFAIHSSFLIYGYVLTATGPQALSDNALSDPSNDEVPVDRWNELNDEYAFVYANPEKSSEKVLVKCLPMNDKLLVHALSQGSSEPLSLEIEVGDYAGEDGGSNYSQHFKNLDKLVKKIDGDILSKLDGSAKTSSSSRR
;
A
#
# COMPACT_ATOMS: atom_id res chain seq x y z
N MET A 1 6.46 12.38 4.09
CA MET A 1 6.99 11.11 4.63
C MET A 1 6.14 10.67 5.82
N ALA A 2 5.60 9.45 5.76
CA ALA A 2 4.84 8.86 6.85
C ALA A 2 5.76 8.55 8.05
N SER A 3 5.25 8.70 9.29
CA SER A 3 5.95 8.25 10.50
C SER A 3 5.31 6.97 11.05
N GLU A 4 6.04 6.17 11.82
CA GLU A 4 5.48 5.00 12.49
C GLU A 4 4.26 5.35 13.36
N LYS A 5 4.26 6.53 13.99
CA LYS A 5 3.19 6.99 14.88
C LYS A 5 1.93 7.30 14.07
N SER A 6 2.09 7.95 12.92
CA SER A 6 0.99 8.28 12.01
C SER A 6 0.38 7.01 11.41
N VAL A 7 1.22 6.09 10.94
CA VAL A 7 0.78 4.79 10.41
C VAL A 7 0.05 3.99 11.48
N LEU A 8 0.63 3.85 12.66
CA LEU A 8 0.00 3.14 13.77
C LEU A 8 -1.31 3.81 14.24
N ALA A 9 -1.38 5.14 14.24
CA ALA A 9 -2.61 5.86 14.57
C ALA A 9 -3.74 5.57 13.58
N LEU A 10 -3.43 5.52 12.28
CA LEU A 10 -4.40 5.15 11.24
C LEU A 10 -4.86 3.69 11.38
N ILE A 11 -3.93 2.76 11.64
CA ILE A 11 -4.26 1.36 11.90
C ILE A 11 -5.22 1.24 13.09
N ARG A 12 -4.95 1.96 14.19
CA ARG A 12 -5.83 1.98 15.37
C ARG A 12 -7.20 2.59 15.08
N ALA A 13 -7.26 3.59 14.20
CA ALA A 13 -8.52 4.21 13.81
C ALA A 13 -9.36 3.27 12.95
N ALA A 14 -8.73 2.57 11.99
CA ALA A 14 -9.40 1.63 11.09
C ALA A 14 -9.82 0.33 11.77
N ARG A 15 -9.16 -0.04 12.87
CA ARG A 15 -9.41 -1.28 13.64
C ARG A 15 -9.51 -2.53 12.75
N PRO A 16 -8.51 -2.81 11.90
CA PRO A 16 -8.55 -3.98 11.03
C PRO A 16 -8.48 -5.28 11.84
N THR A 17 -9.04 -6.34 11.26
CA THR A 17 -8.85 -7.71 11.72
C THR A 17 -7.74 -8.36 10.89
N PHE A 18 -6.72 -8.90 11.55
CA PHE A 18 -5.62 -9.58 10.89
C PHE A 18 -5.78 -11.09 11.00
N ARG A 19 -5.87 -11.78 9.86
CA ARG A 19 -6.01 -13.25 9.78
C ARG A 19 -4.67 -13.98 9.89
N ASN A 20 -3.59 -13.31 9.48
CA ASN A 20 -2.24 -13.85 9.44
C ASN A 20 -1.20 -12.71 9.53
N GLN A 21 0.08 -13.05 9.44
CA GLN A 21 1.16 -12.05 9.52
C GLN A 21 1.23 -11.15 8.26
N ASN A 22 0.88 -11.68 7.08
CA ASN A 22 0.88 -10.92 5.83
C ASN A 22 -0.16 -9.79 5.85
N ASP A 23 -1.34 -10.06 6.44
CA ASP A 23 -2.38 -9.05 6.66
C ASP A 23 -1.81 -7.83 7.40
N LYS A 24 -1.00 -8.04 8.44
CA LYS A 24 -0.40 -6.95 9.22
C LYS A 24 0.47 -6.04 8.33
N ILE A 25 1.32 -6.65 7.50
CA ILE A 25 2.25 -5.93 6.64
C ILE A 25 1.52 -5.24 5.48
N ALA A 26 0.61 -5.94 4.81
CA ALA A 26 -0.22 -5.39 3.74
C ALA A 26 -1.04 -4.18 4.22
N PHE A 27 -1.60 -4.24 5.43
CA PHE A 27 -2.35 -3.12 5.99
C PHE A 27 -1.44 -1.94 6.41
N ALA A 28 -0.19 -2.21 6.84
CA ALA A 28 0.79 -1.16 7.08
C ALA A 28 1.22 -0.45 5.77
N ILE A 29 1.29 -1.18 4.65
CA ILE A 29 1.50 -0.60 3.31
C ILE A 29 0.32 0.30 2.95
N HIS A 30 -0.91 -0.20 3.04
CA HIS A 30 -2.12 0.60 2.81
C HIS A 30 -2.12 1.89 3.64
N SER A 31 -1.84 1.75 4.93
CA SER A 31 -1.77 2.89 5.84
C SER A 31 -0.68 3.90 5.44
N SER A 32 0.45 3.43 4.93
CA SER A 32 1.54 4.29 4.47
C SER A 32 1.15 5.10 3.24
N PHE A 33 0.41 4.50 2.29
CA PHE A 33 -0.13 5.22 1.13
C PHE A 33 -1.10 6.32 1.55
N LEU A 34 -2.06 6.04 2.44
CA LEU A 34 -3.01 7.04 2.91
C LEU A 34 -2.32 8.20 3.64
N ILE A 35 -1.36 7.91 4.54
CA ILE A 35 -0.60 8.95 5.23
C ILE A 35 0.27 9.77 4.27
N TYR A 36 0.67 9.20 3.13
CA TYR A 36 1.40 9.91 2.10
C TYR A 36 0.50 10.86 1.28
N GLY A 37 -0.83 10.75 1.40
CA GLY A 37 -1.80 11.62 0.72
C GLY A 37 -2.53 10.95 -0.45
N TYR A 38 -2.31 9.65 -0.66
CA TYR A 38 -3.08 8.88 -1.65
C TYR A 38 -4.49 8.59 -1.14
N VAL A 39 -5.45 8.50 -2.07
CA VAL A 39 -6.85 8.16 -1.79
C VAL A 39 -7.13 6.75 -2.30
N LEU A 40 -7.70 5.87 -1.47
CA LEU A 40 -8.06 4.51 -1.88
C LEU A 40 -9.31 4.55 -2.77
N THR A 41 -9.23 3.99 -3.97
CA THR A 41 -10.35 3.96 -4.93
C THR A 41 -10.85 2.55 -5.26
N ALA A 42 -10.03 1.52 -5.02
CA ALA A 42 -10.46 0.12 -5.11
C ALA A 42 -9.59 -0.77 -4.22
N THR A 43 -10.13 -1.91 -3.79
CA THR A 43 -9.40 -2.88 -2.97
C THR A 43 -9.85 -4.32 -3.26
N GLY A 44 -9.01 -5.29 -2.92
CA GLY A 44 -9.29 -6.72 -3.11
C GLY A 44 -9.62 -7.05 -4.57
N PRO A 45 -10.68 -7.85 -4.85
CA PRO A 45 -11.05 -8.23 -6.20
C PRO A 45 -11.31 -7.04 -7.15
N GLN A 46 -11.83 -5.92 -6.63
CA GLN A 46 -12.12 -4.74 -7.46
C GLN A 46 -10.83 -4.07 -7.96
N ALA A 47 -9.78 -4.08 -7.14
CA ALA A 47 -8.46 -3.56 -7.52
C ALA A 47 -7.76 -4.40 -8.60
N LEU A 48 -8.19 -5.65 -8.80
CA LEU A 48 -7.67 -6.56 -9.83
C LEU A 48 -8.51 -6.58 -11.11
N SER A 49 -9.59 -5.79 -11.17
CA SER A 49 -10.38 -5.69 -12.40
C SER A 49 -9.58 -5.03 -13.52
N ASP A 50 -9.82 -5.44 -14.77
CA ASP A 50 -9.10 -4.92 -15.95
C ASP A 50 -9.21 -3.39 -16.09
N ASN A 51 -10.29 -2.81 -15.55
CA ASN A 51 -10.56 -1.38 -15.61
C ASN A 51 -10.12 -0.61 -14.37
N ALA A 52 -9.50 -1.24 -13.36
CA ALA A 52 -9.25 -0.59 -12.07
C ALA A 52 -8.39 0.69 -12.19
N LEU A 53 -7.43 0.72 -13.14
CA LEU A 53 -6.60 1.89 -13.43
C LEU A 53 -7.22 2.85 -14.47
N SER A 54 -8.18 2.41 -15.28
CA SER A 54 -8.81 3.22 -16.33
C SER A 54 -10.17 3.79 -15.92
N ASP A 55 -10.73 3.35 -14.80
CA ASP A 55 -11.97 3.87 -14.24
C ASP A 55 -11.81 5.39 -14.01
N PRO A 56 -12.71 6.24 -14.54
CA PRO A 56 -12.62 7.68 -14.38
C PRO A 56 -12.94 8.17 -12.96
N SER A 57 -13.60 7.36 -12.12
CA SER A 57 -13.91 7.73 -10.74
C SER A 57 -12.65 7.70 -9.87
N ASN A 58 -12.50 8.73 -9.05
CA ASN A 58 -11.51 8.81 -7.97
C ASN A 58 -12.19 8.89 -6.60
N ASP A 59 -13.43 8.40 -6.51
CA ASP A 59 -14.18 8.40 -5.27
C ASP A 59 -13.49 7.51 -4.24
N GLU A 60 -13.38 8.01 -3.02
CA GLU A 60 -12.80 7.26 -1.92
C GLU A 60 -13.72 6.09 -1.54
N VAL A 61 -13.14 4.90 -1.42
CA VAL A 61 -13.86 3.68 -1.02
C VAL A 61 -13.42 3.23 0.37
N PRO A 62 -14.30 2.57 1.14
CA PRO A 62 -13.87 1.93 2.38
C PRO A 62 -12.87 0.81 2.10
N VAL A 63 -12.01 0.50 3.07
CA VAL A 63 -11.06 -0.63 3.02
C VAL A 63 -11.76 -1.96 3.29
N ASP A 64 -12.94 -2.18 2.71
CA ASP A 64 -13.72 -3.40 2.89
C ASP A 64 -13.18 -4.52 1.99
N ARG A 65 -13.20 -5.77 2.48
CA ARG A 65 -12.82 -6.97 1.70
C ARG A 65 -11.38 -6.94 1.15
N TRP A 66 -10.53 -6.06 1.69
CA TRP A 66 -9.13 -5.87 1.25
C TRP A 66 -8.27 -7.12 1.38
N ASN A 67 -8.57 -7.96 2.36
CA ASN A 67 -7.93 -9.25 2.60
C ASN A 67 -8.88 -10.41 2.29
N GLU A 68 -9.79 -10.31 1.31
CA GLU A 68 -10.64 -11.47 0.98
C GLU A 68 -9.88 -12.55 0.21
N LEU A 69 -8.95 -12.12 -0.66
CA LEU A 69 -8.10 -13.02 -1.42
C LEU A 69 -7.07 -13.67 -0.48
N ASN A 70 -6.81 -14.96 -0.70
CA ASN A 70 -5.87 -15.72 0.14
C ASN A 70 -4.41 -15.52 -0.29
N ASP A 71 -4.20 -15.36 -1.60
CA ASP A 71 -2.88 -15.43 -2.21
C ASP A 71 -2.35 -14.07 -2.69
N GLU A 72 -3.12 -13.00 -2.53
CA GLU A 72 -2.69 -11.64 -2.84
C GLU A 72 -3.52 -10.59 -2.11
N TYR A 73 -2.95 -9.39 -1.99
CA TYR A 73 -3.66 -8.17 -1.61
C TYR A 73 -3.52 -7.18 -2.75
N ALA A 74 -4.59 -6.46 -3.05
CA ALA A 74 -4.57 -5.48 -4.12
C ALA A 74 -5.29 -4.22 -3.66
N PHE A 75 -4.69 -3.08 -3.99
CA PHE A 75 -5.23 -1.76 -3.71
C PHE A 75 -4.99 -0.87 -4.92
N VAL A 76 -5.98 -0.07 -5.30
CA VAL A 76 -5.78 1.03 -6.24
C VAL A 76 -5.95 2.33 -5.50
N TYR A 77 -4.98 3.22 -5.72
CA TYR A 77 -4.98 4.55 -5.16
C TYR A 77 -4.97 5.60 -6.26
N ALA A 78 -5.61 6.75 -6.02
CA ALA A 78 -5.42 7.96 -6.79
C ALA A 78 -4.53 8.94 -6.03
N ASN A 79 -3.64 9.64 -6.75
CA ASN A 79 -2.86 10.74 -6.18
C ASN A 79 -3.49 12.10 -6.52
N PRO A 80 -4.23 12.74 -5.60
CA PRO A 80 -4.91 14.01 -5.89
C PRO A 80 -3.95 15.15 -6.23
N GLU A 81 -2.67 15.08 -5.84
CA GLU A 81 -1.66 16.08 -6.14
C GLU A 81 -1.06 15.93 -7.56
N LYS A 82 -1.26 14.78 -8.21
CA LYS A 82 -0.72 14.46 -9.56
C LYS A 82 -1.82 14.16 -10.55
N SER A 83 -2.74 15.10 -10.75
CA SER A 83 -3.84 14.94 -11.71
C SER A 83 -4.69 13.69 -11.48
N SER A 84 -4.72 13.19 -10.25
CA SER A 84 -5.40 11.94 -9.86
C SER A 84 -4.90 10.70 -10.62
N GLU A 85 -3.62 10.67 -11.01
CA GLU A 85 -2.99 9.47 -11.57
C GLU A 85 -3.14 8.29 -10.60
N LYS A 86 -3.57 7.16 -11.15
CA LYS A 86 -3.81 5.94 -10.37
C LYS A 86 -2.56 5.10 -10.21
N VAL A 87 -2.46 4.39 -9.10
CA VAL A 87 -1.41 3.42 -8.80
C VAL A 87 -2.05 2.14 -8.29
N LEU A 88 -1.76 1.01 -8.94
CA LEU A 88 -2.10 -0.33 -8.49
C LEU A 88 -0.97 -0.85 -7.60
N VAL A 89 -1.28 -1.23 -6.37
CA VAL A 89 -0.36 -1.84 -5.43
C VAL A 89 -0.80 -3.27 -5.16
N LYS A 90 0.02 -4.23 -5.57
CA LYS A 90 -0.16 -5.67 -5.30
C LYS A 90 0.82 -6.13 -4.24
N CYS A 91 0.35 -6.90 -3.26
CA CYS A 91 1.19 -7.58 -2.29
C CYS A 91 0.99 -9.09 -2.44
N LEU A 92 2.05 -9.83 -2.76
CA LEU A 92 2.02 -11.26 -3.05
C LEU A 92 2.81 -12.00 -1.96
N PRO A 93 2.15 -12.76 -1.09
CA PRO A 93 2.81 -13.67 -0.17
C PRO A 93 3.66 -14.70 -0.92
N MET A 94 4.91 -14.86 -0.51
CA MET A 94 5.82 -15.85 -1.07
C MET A 94 6.73 -16.39 0.04
N ASN A 95 6.38 -17.55 0.59
CA ASN A 95 7.02 -18.14 1.76
C ASN A 95 7.00 -17.14 2.94
N ASP A 96 8.16 -16.80 3.50
CA ASP A 96 8.32 -15.86 4.62
C ASP A 96 8.39 -14.38 4.17
N LYS A 97 8.21 -14.13 2.87
CA LYS A 97 8.28 -12.80 2.27
C LYS A 97 6.92 -12.33 1.78
N LEU A 98 6.78 -11.00 1.74
CA LEU A 98 5.72 -10.32 1.01
C LEU A 98 6.36 -9.50 -0.11
N LEU A 99 6.07 -9.86 -1.37
CA LEU A 99 6.50 -9.10 -2.54
C LEU A 99 5.49 -8.01 -2.83
N VAL A 100 5.94 -6.76 -2.88
CA VAL A 100 5.09 -5.60 -3.15
C VAL A 100 5.44 -5.04 -4.52
N HIS A 101 4.45 -4.91 -5.38
CA HIS A 101 4.58 -4.31 -6.69
C HIS A 101 3.64 -3.10 -6.79
N ALA A 102 4.17 -1.94 -7.17
CA ALA A 102 3.40 -0.73 -7.40
C ALA A 102 3.52 -0.30 -8.87
N LEU A 103 2.40 -0.27 -9.59
CA LEU A 103 2.32 0.09 -11.00
C LEU A 103 1.49 1.37 -11.16
N SER A 104 2.15 2.45 -11.59
CA SER A 104 1.45 3.69 -11.96
C SER A 104 0.72 3.55 -13.29
N GLN A 105 -0.41 4.23 -13.41
CA GLN A 105 -1.15 4.38 -14.65
C GLN A 105 -0.22 4.91 -15.75
N GLY A 106 -0.20 4.23 -16.90
CA GLY A 106 0.67 4.58 -18.02
C GLY A 106 2.14 4.14 -17.90
N SER A 107 2.58 3.59 -16.77
CA SER A 107 3.89 2.93 -16.65
C SER A 107 3.82 1.50 -17.17
N SER A 108 4.91 1.04 -17.79
CA SER A 108 5.10 -0.37 -18.19
C SER A 108 5.84 -1.19 -17.12
N GLU A 109 6.58 -0.54 -16.24
CA GLU A 109 7.42 -1.21 -15.24
C GLU A 109 6.92 -0.91 -13.82
N PRO A 110 6.65 -1.95 -13.00
CA PRO A 110 6.28 -1.77 -11.61
C PRO A 110 7.51 -1.52 -10.72
N LEU A 111 7.38 -0.61 -9.76
CA LEU A 111 8.30 -0.55 -8.63
C LEU A 111 8.10 -1.78 -7.76
N SER A 112 9.20 -2.36 -7.26
CA SER A 112 9.15 -3.62 -6.52
C SER A 112 9.88 -3.50 -5.18
N LEU A 113 9.33 -4.16 -4.16
CA LEU A 113 9.88 -4.19 -2.81
C LEU A 113 9.66 -5.57 -2.19
N GLU A 114 10.71 -6.19 -1.66
CA GLU A 114 10.61 -7.42 -0.88
C GLU A 114 10.65 -7.14 0.62
N ILE A 115 9.72 -7.71 1.37
CA ILE A 115 9.62 -7.55 2.82
C ILE A 115 9.68 -8.93 3.49
N GLU A 116 10.67 -9.15 4.35
CA GLU A 116 10.72 -10.31 5.25
C GLU A 116 9.65 -10.14 6.34
N VAL A 117 8.56 -10.90 6.25
CA VAL A 117 7.37 -10.70 7.10
C VAL A 117 7.74 -10.89 8.58
N GLY A 118 8.56 -11.90 8.84
CA GLY A 118 9.07 -12.23 10.16
C GLY A 118 9.87 -11.12 10.83
N ASP A 119 10.39 -10.12 10.10
CA ASP A 119 11.14 -9.01 10.69
C ASP A 119 10.24 -7.90 11.27
N TYR A 120 8.99 -7.83 10.81
CA TYR A 120 8.10 -6.71 11.11
C TYR A 120 6.81 -7.14 11.82
N ALA A 121 6.31 -8.34 11.51
CA ALA A 121 5.16 -8.90 12.18
C ALA A 121 5.48 -9.20 13.64
N GLY A 122 4.70 -8.60 14.53
CA GLY A 122 4.70 -8.90 15.96
C GLY A 122 3.75 -10.05 16.29
N GLU A 123 3.63 -10.32 17.58
CA GLU A 123 2.73 -11.33 18.15
C GLU A 123 1.25 -10.99 17.88
N ASP A 124 0.35 -11.93 18.18
CA ASP A 124 -1.07 -11.62 18.20
C ASP A 124 -1.38 -10.70 19.40
N GLY A 125 -1.45 -9.40 19.13
CA GLY A 125 -1.73 -8.36 20.11
C GLY A 125 -3.21 -8.16 20.42
N GLY A 126 -4.13 -8.93 19.81
CA GLY A 126 -5.57 -8.70 19.94
C GLY A 126 -5.94 -7.26 19.59
N SER A 127 -6.50 -6.52 20.56
CA SER A 127 -6.87 -5.10 20.41
C SER A 127 -5.70 -4.12 20.56
N ASN A 128 -4.53 -4.57 21.01
CA ASN A 128 -3.34 -3.75 21.12
C ASN A 128 -2.56 -3.74 19.80
N TYR A 129 -2.93 -2.80 18.92
CA TYR A 129 -2.32 -2.67 17.59
C TYR A 129 -0.80 -2.44 17.59
N SER A 130 -0.22 -1.96 18.69
CA SER A 130 1.24 -1.83 18.77
C SER A 130 1.96 -3.17 18.82
N GLN A 131 1.39 -4.18 19.48
CA GLN A 131 2.03 -5.49 19.61
C GLN A 131 2.00 -6.31 18.32
N HIS A 132 1.11 -5.96 17.38
CA HIS A 132 1.09 -6.55 16.04
C HIS A 132 2.33 -6.19 15.21
N PHE A 133 3.18 -5.27 15.67
CA PHE A 133 4.39 -4.83 14.97
C PHE A 133 5.60 -4.70 15.91
N LYS A 134 6.80 -5.06 15.44
CA LYS A 134 8.05 -4.94 16.24
C LYS A 134 9.08 -3.94 15.70
N ASN A 135 9.09 -3.67 14.40
CA ASN A 135 10.03 -2.76 13.73
C ASN A 135 9.30 -1.80 12.77
N LEU A 136 8.18 -1.23 13.21
CA LEU A 136 7.31 -0.46 12.33
C LEU A 136 8.00 0.77 11.70
N ASP A 137 8.88 1.46 12.44
CA ASP A 137 9.65 2.57 11.89
C ASP A 137 10.50 2.17 10.67
N LYS A 138 11.17 1.03 10.75
CA LYS A 138 12.01 0.50 9.66
C LYS A 138 11.15 0.09 8.47
N LEU A 139 10.00 -0.53 8.72
CA LEU A 139 9.04 -0.90 7.67
C LEU A 139 8.56 0.35 6.92
N VAL A 140 8.13 1.38 7.65
CA VAL A 140 7.62 2.62 7.05
C VAL A 140 8.70 3.33 6.24
N LYS A 141 9.93 3.42 6.76
CA LYS A 141 11.07 3.99 6.01
C LYS A 141 11.38 3.21 4.74
N LYS A 142 11.30 1.88 4.80
CA LYS A 142 11.53 1.00 3.64
C LYS A 142 10.45 1.18 2.58
N ILE A 143 9.17 1.23 2.96
CA ILE A 143 8.04 1.51 2.05
C ILE A 143 8.21 2.90 1.42
N ASP A 144 8.56 3.91 2.21
CA ASP A 144 8.77 5.27 1.71
C ASP A 144 9.91 5.33 0.69
N GLY A 145 11.08 4.79 1.04
CA GLY A 145 12.27 4.86 0.19
C GLY A 145 12.17 4.05 -1.10
N ASP A 146 11.55 2.87 -1.05
CA ASP A 146 11.52 1.97 -2.21
C ASP A 146 10.28 2.09 -3.09
N ILE A 147 9.17 2.63 -2.57
CA ILE A 147 7.92 2.78 -3.30
C ILE A 147 7.50 4.25 -3.37
N LEU A 148 7.10 4.87 -2.25
CA LEU A 148 6.39 6.15 -2.27
C LEU A 148 7.24 7.30 -2.83
N SER A 149 8.45 7.48 -2.32
CA SER A 149 9.39 8.51 -2.79
C SER A 149 9.77 8.31 -4.26
N LYS A 150 9.81 7.06 -4.76
CA LYS A 150 10.08 6.76 -6.18
C LYS A 150 8.87 7.02 -7.08
N LEU A 151 7.64 6.77 -6.60
CA LEU A 151 6.40 7.17 -7.30
C LEU A 151 6.34 8.70 -7.47
N ASP A 152 6.83 9.45 -6.48
CA ASP A 152 7.02 10.91 -6.54
C ASP A 152 8.15 11.37 -7.46
N GLY A 153 9.28 10.68 -7.44
CA GLY A 153 10.40 10.95 -8.32
C GLY A 153 10.08 10.69 -9.79
N SER A 154 9.38 9.59 -10.09
CA SER A 154 9.04 9.17 -11.46
C SER A 154 8.20 10.23 -12.21
N ALA A 155 7.30 10.92 -11.51
CA ALA A 155 6.50 12.01 -12.06
C ALA A 155 7.33 13.25 -12.45
N LYS A 156 8.50 13.48 -11.83
CA LYS A 156 9.39 14.58 -12.22
C LYS A 156 10.07 14.32 -13.57
N THR A 157 10.37 13.07 -13.88
CA THR A 157 10.98 12.66 -15.17
C THR A 157 10.01 12.69 -16.35
N SER A 158 8.71 12.48 -16.17
CA SER A 158 7.73 12.54 -17.26
C SER A 158 7.42 13.97 -17.75
N SER A 159 7.78 14.99 -16.97
CA SER A 159 7.59 16.42 -17.35
C SER A 159 8.63 16.97 -18.35
N SER A 160 9.57 16.15 -18.84
CA SER A 160 10.56 16.57 -19.84
C SER A 160 10.46 15.73 -21.12
N SER A 161 9.40 15.96 -21.90
CA SER A 161 9.41 15.66 -23.35
C SER A 161 8.54 16.66 -24.13
N ARG A 162 9.20 17.80 -24.41
CA ARG A 162 9.26 18.58 -25.66
C ARG A 162 7.97 19.15 -26.29
N ARG A 163 7.92 20.49 -26.20
CA ARG A 163 7.55 21.47 -27.24
C ARG A 163 8.02 21.10 -28.65
#